data_AF-A0A842X7R2-F1
#
_entry.id   AF-A0A842X7R2-F1
#
_cell.length_a   1.000
_cell.length_b   1.000
_cell.length_c   1.000
_cell.angle_alpha   90.00
_cell.angle_beta   90.00
_cell.angle_gamma   90.00
#
_symmetry.space_group_name_H-M   'P 1'
#
loop_
_entity.id
_entity.type
_entity.pdbx_description
1 polymer ?
#
loop_
_entity_poly.entity_id
_entity_poly.type
_entity_poly.pdbx_seq_one_letter_code
_entity_poly.pdbx_strand_id
1 'polypeptide(L)' 'MGRNVQSIRQEIENTIRRWEAYGRAMKEGERIYLQRIIEKVKIHSGEAQYALYDPLEAVFLSILIEMEKEIEELRNAGRN' A
#
# COMPACT_ATOMS: atom_id res chain seq x y z
N MET A 1 32.04 -2.51 9.63
CA MET A 1 30.97 -1.53 9.35
C MET A 1 29.74 -2.31 8.96
N GLY A 2 28.87 -2.61 9.93
CA GLY A 2 27.65 -3.40 9.70
C GLY A 2 26.74 -2.65 8.74
N ARG A 3 26.39 -3.27 7.62
CA ARG A 3 25.40 -2.74 6.69
C ARG A 3 24.11 -2.54 7.49
N ASN A 4 23.60 -1.32 7.53
CA ASN A 4 22.31 -1.02 8.14
C ASN A 4 21.26 -1.79 7.34
N VAL A 5 20.82 -2.96 7.84
CA VAL A 5 19.73 -3.72 7.22
C VAL A 5 18.48 -2.89 7.47
N GLN A 6 17.93 -2.29 6.42
CA GLN A 6 16.65 -1.60 6.53
C GLN A 6 15.59 -2.63 6.92
N SER A 7 14.70 -2.27 7.84
CA SER A 7 13.55 -3.14 8.14
C SER A 7 12.59 -3.11 6.96
N ILE A 8 11.83 -4.19 6.75
CA ILE A 8 10.75 -4.25 5.74
C ILE A 8 9.85 -3.01 5.83
N ARG A 9 9.53 -2.57 7.04
CA ARG A 9 8.78 -1.33 7.29
C ARG A 9 9.44 -0.09 6.68
N GLN A 10 10.75 0.09 6.85
CA GLN A 10 11.47 1.23 6.26
C GLN A 10 11.44 1.16 4.73
N GLU A 11 11.53 -0.04 4.15
CA GLU A 11 11.46 -0.21 2.70
C GLU A 11 10.04 0.03 2.14
N ILE A 12 9.00 -0.33 2.88
CA ILE A 12 7.60 0.04 2.57
C ILE A 12 7.43 1.56 2.63
N GLU A 13 7.93 2.22 3.68
CA GLU A 13 7.89 3.68 3.81
C GLU A 13 8.67 4.38 2.68
N ASN A 14 9.80 3.81 2.25
CA ASN A 14 10.53 4.29 1.08
C ASN A 14 9.73 4.16 -0.22
N THR A 15 9.00 3.05 -0.38
CA THR A 15 8.09 2.86 -1.52
C THR A 15 6.97 3.88 -1.52
N ILE A 16 6.32 4.12 -0.38
CA ILE A 16 5.29 5.16 -0.23
C ILE A 16 5.85 6.53 -0.61
N ARG A 17 7.02 6.92 -0.08
CA ARG A 17 7.64 8.21 -0.39
C ARG A 17 7.92 8.40 -1.89
N ARG A 18 8.38 7.34 -2.57
CA ARG A 18 8.57 7.37 -4.04
C ARG A 18 7.26 7.56 -4.78
N TRP A 19 6.19 6.89 -4.34
CA TRP A 19 4.86 7.05 -4.93
C TRP A 19 4.28 8.44 -4.68
N GLU A 20 4.39 8.99 -3.48
CA GLU A 20 3.99 10.37 -3.19
C GLU A 20 4.74 11.37 -4.07
N ALA A 21 6.03 11.12 -4.31
CA ALA A 21 6.83 11.93 -5.22
C ALA A 21 6.34 11.86 -6.66
N TYR A 22 6.03 10.65 -7.15
CA TYR A 22 5.38 10.45 -8.45
C TYR A 22 4.03 11.18 -8.52
N GLY A 23 3.23 11.12 -7.46
CA GLY A 23 1.94 11.77 -7.35
C GLY A 23 1.96 13.30 -7.50
N ARG A 24 3.10 13.94 -7.23
CA ARG A 24 3.26 15.40 -7.45
C ARG A 24 3.24 15.77 -8.93
N ALA A 25 3.52 14.84 -9.83
CA ALA A 25 3.46 15.05 -11.28
C ALA A 25 2.11 14.63 -11.91
N MET A 26 1.20 14.03 -11.13
CA MET A 26 -0.11 13.58 -11.61
C MET A 26 -1.12 14.73 -11.67
N LYS A 27 -2.18 14.56 -12.50
CA LYS A 27 -3.33 15.46 -12.46
C LYS A 27 -4.03 15.36 -11.10
N GLU A 28 -4.63 16.46 -10.64
CA GLU A 28 -5.30 16.50 -9.33
C GLU A 28 -6.37 15.41 -9.18
N GLY A 29 -7.17 15.19 -10.23
CA GLY A 29 -8.18 14.13 -10.25
C GLY A 29 -7.61 12.71 -10.21
N GLU A 30 -6.35 12.49 -10.60
CA GLU A 30 -5.71 11.17 -10.56
C GLU A 30 -4.96 10.96 -9.23
N ARG A 31 -4.42 12.05 -8.66
CA ARG A 31 -3.67 12.05 -7.39
C ARG A 31 -4.50 11.56 -6.21
N ILE A 32 -5.81 11.82 -6.20
CA ILE A 32 -6.71 11.32 -5.15
C ILE A 32 -6.76 9.79 -5.12
N TYR A 33 -6.73 9.12 -6.27
CA TYR A 33 -6.71 7.66 -6.33
C TYR A 33 -5.38 7.10 -5.82
N LEU A 34 -4.27 7.75 -6.16
CA LEU A 34 -2.97 7.38 -5.62
C LEU A 34 -2.92 7.50 -4.09
N GLN A 35 -3.49 8.57 -3.52
CA GLN A 35 -3.56 8.70 -2.06
C GLN A 35 -4.36 7.56 -1.43
N ARG A 36 -5.52 7.20 -2.01
CA ARG A 36 -6.32 6.06 -1.52
C ARG A 36 -5.53 4.75 -1.57
N ILE A 37 -4.74 4.53 -2.63
CA ILE A 37 -3.85 3.36 -2.74
C ILE A 37 -2.80 3.37 -1.62
N ILE A 38 -2.16 4.52 -1.36
CA ILE A 38 -1.14 4.66 -0.31
C ILE A 38 -1.71 4.36 1.08
N GLU A 39 -2.94 4.78 1.36
CA GLU A 39 -3.58 4.49 2.66
C GLU A 39 -3.80 2.98 2.85
N LYS A 40 -4.15 2.24 1.79
CA LYS A 40 -4.30 0.77 1.86
C LYS A 40 -3.00 0.05 2.22
N VAL A 41 -1.85 0.55 1.77
CA VAL A 41 -0.53 -0.01 2.09
C VAL A 41 -0.26 0.04 3.59
N LYS A 42 -0.68 1.10 4.28
CA LYS A 42 -0.37 1.31 5.70
C LYS A 42 -1.09 0.30 6.61
N ILE A 43 -2.27 -0.16 6.21
CA ILE A 43 -3.17 -1.01 7.03
C ILE A 43 -2.48 -2.32 7.43
N HIS A 44 -1.78 -2.97 6.50
CA HIS A 44 -1.17 -4.30 6.72
C HIS A 44 0.35 -4.27 6.87
N SER A 45 0.95 -3.08 6.94
CA SER A 45 2.41 -2.91 7.01
C SER A 45 3.07 -3.55 8.23
N GLY A 46 2.32 -3.74 9.32
CA GLY A 46 2.78 -4.42 10.53
C GLY A 46 2.83 -5.95 10.41
N GLU A 47 1.82 -6.55 9.77
CA GLU A 47 1.73 -8.02 9.59
C GLU A 47 2.74 -8.50 8.53
N ALA A 48 2.89 -7.72 7.46
CA ALA A 48 3.84 -7.99 6.39
C ALA A 48 5.29 -8.09 6.89
N GLN A 49 5.67 -7.34 7.94
CA GLN A 49 7.01 -7.35 8.50
C GLN A 49 7.44 -8.74 9.03
N TYR A 50 6.48 -9.59 9.42
CA TYR A 50 6.76 -10.91 10.01
C TYR A 50 6.66 -12.06 9.02
N ALA A 51 5.92 -11.87 7.93
CA ALA A 51 5.57 -12.95 7.00
C ALA A 51 6.21 -12.79 5.60
N LEU A 52 6.57 -11.58 5.20
CA LEU A 52 7.01 -11.28 3.84
C LEU A 52 8.46 -10.78 3.84
N TYR A 53 9.20 -11.19 2.81
CA TYR A 53 10.61 -10.86 2.64
C TYR A 53 10.85 -9.80 1.56
N ASP A 54 9.85 -9.55 0.69
CA ASP A 54 9.89 -8.50 -0.32
C ASP A 54 8.94 -7.34 0.09
N PRO A 55 9.46 -6.12 0.30
CA PRO A 55 8.64 -4.95 0.60
C PRO A 55 7.61 -4.59 -0.46
N LEU A 56 7.88 -4.91 -1.73
CA LEU A 56 6.94 -4.67 -2.82
C LEU A 56 5.79 -5.68 -2.80
N GLU A 57 6.08 -6.95 -2.48
CA GLU A 57 5.07 -7.97 -2.22
C GLU A 57 4.16 -7.55 -1.06
N ALA A 58 4.75 -7.07 0.04
CA ALA A 58 4.01 -6.52 1.18
C ALA A 58 3.07 -5.38 0.80
N VAL A 59 3.58 -4.41 0.03
CA VAL A 59 2.79 -3.27 -0.47
C VAL A 59 1.62 -3.73 -1.31
N PHE A 60 1.86 -4.62 -2.29
CA PHE A 60 0.80 -5.08 -3.18
C PHE A 60 -0.24 -5.94 -2.48
N LEU A 61 0.19 -6.88 -1.62
CA LEU A 61 -0.76 -7.72 -0.89
C LEU A 61 -1.67 -6.89 0.00
N SER A 62 -1.12 -5.87 0.68
CA SER A 62 -1.90 -4.93 1.48
C SER A 62 -2.97 -4.23 0.66
N ILE A 63 -2.61 -3.74 -0.55
CA ILE A 63 -3.55 -3.08 -1.46
C ILE A 63 -4.63 -4.05 -1.93
N LEU A 64 -4.24 -5.26 -2.36
CA LEU A 64 -5.16 -6.26 -2.91
C LEU A 64 -6.19 -6.70 -1.88
N ILE A 65 -5.80 -6.91 -0.62
CA ILE A 65 -6.73 -7.26 0.47
C ILE A 65 -7.78 -6.16 0.65
N GLU A 66 -7.34 -4.90 0.72
CA GLU A 66 -8.26 -3.78 0.92
C GLU A 66 -9.11 -3.47 -0.31
N MET A 67 -8.66 -3.85 -1.52
CA MET A 67 -9.49 -3.79 -2.72
C MET A 67 -10.52 -4.91 -2.75
N GLU A 68 -10.18 -6.13 -2.34
CA GLU A 68 -11.15 -7.23 -2.30
C GLU A 68 -12.25 -6.97 -1.25
N LYS A 69 -11.92 -6.36 -0.11
CA LYS A 69 -12.92 -5.91 0.89
C LYS A 69 -13.89 -4.90 0.30
N GLU A 70 -13.39 -3.87 -0.40
CA GLU A 70 -14.25 -2.88 -1.07
C GLU A 70 -15.14 -3.53 -2.14
N ILE A 71 -14.61 -4.49 -2.89
CA ILE A 71 -15.38 -5.25 -3.88
C ILE A 71 -16.47 -6.09 -3.20
N GLU A 72 -16.17 -6.73 -2.07
CA GLU A 72 -17.15 -7.48 -1.28
C GLU A 72 -18.28 -6.56 -0.76
N GLU A 73 -17.94 -5.40 -0.22
CA GLU A 73 -18.90 -4.40 0.23
C GLU A 73 -19.84 -3.96 -0.90
N LEU A 74 -19.29 -3.66 -2.09
CA LEU A 74 -20.07 -3.30 -3.28
C LEU A 74 -20.99 -4.45 -3.74
N ARG A 75 -20.49 -5.69 -3.73
CA ARG A 75 -21.29 -6.88 -4.07
C ARG A 75 -22.45 -7.09 -3.10
N ASN A 76 -22.24 -6.80 -1.81
CA ASN A 76 -23.26 -6.93 -0.78
C ASN A 76 -24.27 -5.77 -0.81
N ALA A 77 -23.83 -4.55 -1.11
CA ALA A 77 -24.71 -3.40 -1.25
C ALA A 77 -25.70 -3.54 -2.42
N GLY A 78 -25.29 -4.18 -3.52
CA GLY A 78 -26.17 -4.47 -4.66
C GLY A 78 -27.14 -5.64 -4.46
N ARG A 79 -27.11 -6.32 -3.30
CA ARG A 79 -28.00 -7.43 -2.95
C ARG A 79 -29.14 -7.04 -2.00
N ASN A 80 -29.13 -5.80 -1.49
CA ASN A 80 -30.19 -5.19 -0.68
C ASN A 80 -31.06 -4.25 -1.53
#